data_AF-A0A6I3SWA9-F1
#
_entry.id   AF-A0A6I3SWA9-F1
#
_cell.length_a   1.000
_cell.length_b   1.000
_cell.length_c   1.000
_cell.angle_alpha   90.00
_cell.angle_beta   90.00
_cell.angle_gamma   90.00
#
_symmetry.space_group_name_H-M   'P 1'
#
loop_
_entity.id
_entity.type
_entity.pdbx_description
1 polymer ?
#
loop_
_entity_poly.entity_id
_entity_poly.type
_entity_poly.pdbx_seq_one_letter_code
_entity_poly.pdbx_strand_id
1 'polypeptide(L)'
;MPSRPGNRPWQPARPCPLCFLSSGHCKAKSATSLAAARRPDAAPRCCDFTNCPAGFSRVRRPPGAHARLKASRRPGDFKVGCDYNYDILILLTRITDMADTFGNFPGGAGNDFLPGTNNADIMIGNGGADTLLGNGGDDQLWSGSTDDKAGSFDTIGDLLDAGSGNDQVYGGAGNDTLRGVDGNDTLTGNAGNDSLDGGNGDDILIGGSGSNVFSGGAGLDKAIFAGTRGDFTIALKDGSVGVTSAAGGVNTLDATVERVVFDDSAMAYDINGNAGKMFRLYQAALDRAPDVSGLGFWISGADRGAEWEKLAEGFTHSAEWNAKYGENSSNESFLTNLYQNALHRDPDAGGFSFWLRALNEGFSREHLLVQFSESAENHAQVIGSIQNGIEYVPYA
;
A
#
# COMPACT_ATOMS: atom_id res chain seq x y z
N MET A 1 7.96 68.66 -25.67
CA MET A 1 7.55 67.47 -26.46
C MET A 1 8.24 66.24 -25.87
N PRO A 2 7.61 65.05 -25.89
CA PRO A 2 7.28 64.23 -24.70
C PRO A 2 8.16 62.98 -24.48
N SER A 3 8.07 62.31 -23.31
CA SER A 3 7.87 60.84 -23.23
C SER A 3 7.70 60.28 -21.80
N ARG A 4 6.85 59.23 -21.76
CA ARG A 4 6.22 58.40 -20.71
C ARG A 4 7.07 57.89 -19.52
N PRO A 5 6.44 57.54 -18.38
CA PRO A 5 7.05 56.68 -17.37
C PRO A 5 6.92 55.18 -17.73
N GLY A 6 8.01 54.44 -17.56
CA GLY A 6 8.09 52.99 -17.76
C GLY A 6 7.88 52.18 -16.48
N ASN A 7 7.33 50.98 -16.68
CA ASN A 7 7.07 49.92 -15.69
C ASN A 7 8.29 49.57 -14.82
N ARG A 8 8.05 49.29 -13.52
CA ARG A 8 8.96 48.49 -12.68
C ARG A 8 8.40 47.07 -12.50
N PRO A 9 9.28 46.05 -12.47
CA PRO A 9 8.88 44.65 -12.35
C PRO A 9 8.61 44.22 -10.90
N TRP A 10 7.78 43.20 -10.75
CA TRP A 10 7.42 42.54 -9.48
C TRP A 10 8.61 41.78 -8.88
N GLN A 11 8.77 41.86 -7.55
CA GLN A 11 9.60 40.94 -6.75
C GLN A 11 8.75 40.28 -5.64
N PRO A 12 9.05 39.02 -5.27
CA PRO A 12 8.23 38.20 -4.38
C PRO A 12 8.42 38.54 -2.89
N ALA A 13 7.34 38.41 -2.11
CA ALA A 13 7.32 38.60 -0.67
C ALA A 13 7.92 37.39 0.08
N ARG A 14 8.67 37.66 1.15
CA ARG A 14 9.26 36.67 2.07
C ARG A 14 8.22 36.12 3.05
N PRO A 15 8.36 34.87 3.55
CA PRO A 15 7.43 34.26 4.50
C PRO A 15 7.65 34.75 5.94
N CYS A 16 6.57 34.87 6.71
CA CYS A 16 6.60 35.08 8.16
C CYS A 16 6.33 33.76 8.92
N PRO A 17 6.83 33.61 10.15
CA PRO A 17 7.14 32.31 10.77
C PRO A 17 5.97 31.63 11.48
N LEU A 18 6.05 30.30 11.53
CA LEU A 18 5.24 29.39 12.36
C LEU A 18 5.47 29.63 13.85
N CYS A 19 4.40 29.78 14.63
CA CYS A 19 4.43 29.67 16.08
C CYS A 19 3.97 28.26 16.50
N PHE A 20 4.89 27.49 17.08
CA PHE A 20 4.62 26.28 17.86
C PHE A 20 3.87 26.65 19.16
N LEU A 21 2.87 25.85 19.54
CA LEU A 21 2.34 25.81 20.90
C LEU A 21 2.57 24.41 21.48
N SER A 22 3.50 24.37 22.43
CA SER A 22 3.83 23.24 23.29
C SER A 22 2.80 23.05 24.41
N SER A 23 2.65 21.79 24.81
CA SER A 23 1.96 21.26 25.99
C SER A 23 1.94 22.15 27.25
N GLY A 24 0.80 22.17 27.95
CA GLY A 24 0.70 22.73 29.30
C GLY A 24 -0.71 22.75 29.88
N HIS A 25 -0.96 21.84 30.83
CA HIS A 25 -2.19 21.64 31.58
C HIS A 25 -2.76 22.92 32.23
N CYS A 26 -4.09 23.11 32.17
CA CYS A 26 -4.82 24.02 33.05
C CYS A 26 -5.75 23.24 33.99
N LYS A 27 -5.28 23.01 35.22
CA LYS A 27 -6.11 22.63 36.38
C LYS A 27 -6.96 23.81 36.82
N ALA A 28 -8.27 23.60 36.95
CA ALA A 28 -9.18 24.55 37.58
C ALA A 28 -8.82 24.75 39.06
N LYS A 29 -8.66 26.00 39.49
CA LYS A 29 -8.73 26.41 40.90
C LYS A 29 -9.72 27.56 41.04
N SER A 30 -10.75 27.30 41.83
CA SER A 30 -11.68 28.27 42.38
C SER A 30 -10.97 29.29 43.27
N ALA A 31 -11.31 30.57 43.14
CA ALA A 31 -11.09 31.54 44.21
C ALA A 31 -12.11 32.68 44.15
N THR A 32 -13.01 32.66 45.12
CA THR A 32 -13.86 33.76 45.57
C THR A 32 -13.03 34.66 46.49
N SER A 33 -12.93 35.98 46.22
CA SER A 33 -12.95 37.03 47.27
C SER A 33 -12.90 38.43 46.67
N LEU A 34 -13.81 39.28 47.17
CA LEU A 34 -14.03 40.70 46.88
C LEU A 34 -13.07 41.63 47.66
N ALA A 35 -13.06 42.90 47.23
CA ALA A 35 -12.64 44.15 47.90
C ALA A 35 -11.16 44.61 47.73
N ALA A 36 -10.79 45.89 47.55
CA ALA A 36 -11.44 47.15 47.11
C ALA A 36 -10.32 48.24 47.06
N ALA A 37 -10.30 49.14 46.07
CA ALA A 37 -9.67 50.47 46.14
C ALA A 37 -10.21 51.39 45.02
N ARG A 38 -10.11 52.71 45.17
CA ARG A 38 -11.05 53.74 44.65
C ARG A 38 -10.58 54.46 43.35
N ARG A 39 -11.56 54.72 42.48
CA ARG A 39 -11.88 55.81 41.48
C ARG A 39 -10.98 57.07 41.36
N PRO A 40 -11.17 57.97 40.33
CA PRO A 40 -11.85 57.87 39.02
C PRO A 40 -11.05 58.47 37.82
N ASP A 41 -11.45 58.13 36.59
CA ASP A 41 -11.52 58.98 35.37
C ASP A 41 -11.16 58.20 34.09
N ALA A 42 -11.90 58.53 33.02
CA ALA A 42 -11.84 58.05 31.63
C ALA A 42 -12.58 56.73 31.29
N ALA A 43 -13.81 56.90 30.78
CA ALA A 43 -14.44 55.95 29.86
C ALA A 43 -13.93 56.18 28.42
N PRO A 44 -13.88 55.12 27.60
CA PRO A 44 -14.67 55.13 26.36
C PRO A 44 -15.37 53.77 26.15
N ARG A 45 -16.71 53.76 26.05
CA ARG A 45 -17.48 53.82 24.79
C ARG A 45 -17.23 52.65 23.85
N CYS A 46 -18.21 51.74 23.81
CA CYS A 46 -18.48 50.84 22.70
C CYS A 46 -18.55 51.62 21.39
N CYS A 47 -17.76 51.20 20.40
CA CYS A 47 -17.91 51.61 19.00
C CYS A 47 -18.31 50.39 18.18
N ASP A 48 -19.59 50.40 17.81
CA ASP A 48 -20.14 50.14 16.47
C ASP A 48 -19.09 49.79 15.39
N PHE A 49 -19.15 48.55 14.88
CA PHE A 49 -18.40 48.11 13.70
C PHE A 49 -19.27 48.30 12.45
N THR A 50 -19.43 49.56 12.06
CA THR A 50 -19.83 49.96 10.70
C THR A 50 -18.70 50.80 10.11
N ASN A 51 -17.79 50.13 9.36
CA ASN A 51 -16.99 50.62 8.21
C ASN A 51 -15.55 50.08 8.16
N CYS A 52 -15.28 49.22 7.16
CA CYS A 52 -14.21 49.28 6.12
C CYS A 52 -13.68 47.89 5.72
N PRO A 53 -13.20 47.67 4.48
CA PRO A 53 -13.64 48.21 3.19
C PRO A 53 -13.99 47.09 2.18
N ALA A 54 -14.87 47.41 1.22
CA ALA A 54 -15.16 46.55 0.08
C ALA A 54 -13.97 46.51 -0.90
N GLY A 55 -13.60 45.31 -1.34
CA GLY A 55 -12.58 45.10 -2.35
C GLY A 55 -12.64 43.71 -2.96
N PHE A 56 -13.76 43.33 -3.59
CA PHE A 56 -13.77 42.23 -4.55
C PHE A 56 -14.71 42.53 -5.73
N SER A 57 -14.20 42.21 -6.91
CA SER A 57 -14.74 42.50 -8.23
C SER A 57 -16.13 41.92 -8.47
N ARG A 58 -17.00 42.70 -9.10
CA ARG A 58 -18.32 42.28 -9.58
C ARG A 58 -18.19 41.17 -10.63
N VAL A 59 -18.67 39.97 -10.33
CA VAL A 59 -19.18 39.05 -11.35
C VAL A 59 -20.67 39.34 -11.53
N ARG A 60 -21.09 39.63 -12.77
CA ARG A 60 -22.48 39.94 -13.12
C ARG A 60 -23.38 38.72 -12.88
N ARG A 61 -24.48 38.88 -12.13
CA ARG A 61 -25.61 37.94 -12.07
C ARG A 61 -26.59 38.19 -13.24
N PRO A 62 -27.20 37.16 -13.84
CA PRO A 62 -28.47 37.29 -14.55
C PRO A 62 -29.67 37.29 -13.58
N PRO A 63 -30.82 37.90 -13.92
CA PRO A 63 -31.96 38.05 -13.01
C PRO A 63 -32.95 36.89 -13.10
N GLY A 64 -33.41 36.39 -11.94
CA GLY A 64 -34.66 35.62 -11.84
C GLY A 64 -34.59 34.39 -10.94
N ALA A 65 -34.72 34.56 -9.62
CA ALA A 65 -35.39 33.63 -8.70
C ALA A 65 -35.36 34.21 -7.28
N HIS A 66 -36.53 34.55 -6.74
CA HIS A 66 -36.69 34.85 -5.32
C HIS A 66 -37.07 33.55 -4.59
N ALA A 67 -36.25 33.08 -3.66
CA ALA A 67 -36.67 32.11 -2.65
C ALA A 67 -36.61 32.77 -1.27
N ARG A 68 -37.78 32.98 -0.64
CA ARG A 68 -37.89 33.34 0.78
C ARG A 68 -37.84 32.04 1.58
N LEU A 69 -36.81 31.85 2.38
CA LEU A 69 -36.82 30.87 3.47
C LEU A 69 -37.84 31.32 4.53
N LYS A 70 -38.96 30.61 4.66
CA LYS A 70 -39.84 30.70 5.84
C LYS A 70 -39.36 29.66 6.86
N ALA A 71 -38.74 30.11 7.95
CA ALA A 71 -38.46 29.24 9.09
C ALA A 71 -39.77 28.91 9.83
N SER A 72 -40.14 27.64 9.87
CA SER A 72 -41.21 27.11 10.73
C SER A 72 -40.65 26.85 12.13
N ARG A 73 -41.27 27.43 13.17
CA ARG A 73 -40.97 27.13 14.57
C ARG A 73 -41.89 26.02 15.07
N ARG A 74 -41.59 24.76 14.76
CA ARG A 74 -42.08 23.61 15.53
C ARG A 74 -40.96 22.57 15.65
N PRO A 75 -40.74 21.98 16.84
CA PRO A 75 -39.78 20.90 17.00
C PRO A 75 -40.38 19.60 16.45
N GLY A 76 -39.67 18.91 15.56
CA GLY A 76 -39.98 17.52 15.20
C GLY A 76 -39.82 17.08 13.75
N ASP A 77 -39.77 17.99 12.76
CA ASP A 77 -39.69 17.59 11.34
C ASP A 77 -38.50 18.26 10.64
N PHE A 78 -37.33 17.62 10.67
CA PHE A 78 -36.29 17.84 9.67
C PHE A 78 -36.33 16.68 8.68
N LYS A 79 -37.12 16.82 7.61
CA LYS A 79 -36.91 16.03 6.40
C LYS A 79 -35.79 16.72 5.62
N VAL A 80 -34.59 16.13 5.66
CA VAL A 80 -33.54 16.45 4.69
C VAL A 80 -33.80 15.58 3.47
N GLY A 81 -34.48 16.14 2.47
CA GLY A 81 -34.44 15.60 1.12
C GLY A 81 -33.21 16.17 0.44
N CYS A 82 -32.35 15.29 -0.06
CA CYS A 82 -31.21 15.67 -0.88
C CYS A 82 -31.72 16.30 -2.17
N ASP A 83 -31.37 17.56 -2.42
CA ASP A 83 -31.49 18.17 -3.74
C ASP A 83 -30.09 18.65 -4.15
N TYR A 84 -29.69 18.21 -5.33
CA TYR A 84 -28.33 18.17 -5.84
C TYR A 84 -27.68 19.56 -5.98
N ASN A 85 -26.35 19.58 -5.82
CA ASN A 85 -25.39 20.67 -6.02
C ASN A 85 -25.37 21.75 -4.94
N TYR A 86 -24.47 21.67 -3.95
CA TYR A 86 -23.59 22.75 -3.47
C TYR A 86 -22.59 22.21 -2.42
N ASP A 87 -21.30 22.53 -2.58
CA ASP A 87 -20.27 22.39 -1.55
C ASP A 87 -20.70 23.14 -0.28
N ILE A 88 -20.82 22.45 0.85
CA ILE A 88 -21.03 23.09 2.14
C ILE A 88 -19.68 23.23 2.86
N LEU A 89 -19.14 24.45 2.83
CA LEU A 89 -18.14 24.88 3.81
C LEU A 89 -18.85 25.13 5.14
N ILE A 90 -18.89 24.13 6.02
CA ILE A 90 -19.42 24.27 7.38
C ILE A 90 -18.45 25.16 8.18
N LEU A 91 -18.89 26.37 8.51
CA LEU A 91 -18.21 27.27 9.44
C LEU A 91 -18.25 26.69 10.87
N LEU A 92 -17.21 25.94 11.21
CA LEU A 92 -16.89 25.40 12.54
C LEU A 92 -16.68 26.52 13.57
N THR A 93 -17.73 26.91 14.30
CA THR A 93 -17.55 27.58 15.61
C THR A 93 -18.63 27.27 16.65
N ARG A 94 -19.70 26.52 16.34
CA ARG A 94 -20.78 26.19 17.30
C ARG A 94 -21.40 24.79 17.15
N ILE A 95 -20.63 23.81 16.69
CA ILE A 95 -21.03 22.40 16.61
C ILE A 95 -19.96 21.57 17.33
N THR A 96 -19.78 21.78 18.63
CA THR A 96 -19.02 20.81 19.45
C THR A 96 -19.95 19.80 20.11
N ASP A 97 -21.24 20.13 20.27
CA ASP A 97 -22.17 19.30 21.04
C ASP A 97 -23.15 18.48 20.17
N MET A 98 -23.04 18.56 18.84
CA MET A 98 -23.85 17.77 17.89
C MET A 98 -23.02 16.82 17.02
N ALA A 99 -21.69 16.93 17.05
CA ALA A 99 -20.79 16.00 16.37
C ALA A 99 -20.71 14.66 17.12
N ASP A 100 -20.82 14.67 18.45
CA ASP A 100 -20.70 13.47 19.31
C ASP A 100 -21.88 12.48 19.21
N THR A 101 -22.91 12.73 18.37
CA THR A 101 -24.15 11.92 18.39
C THR A 101 -24.47 11.19 17.08
N PHE A 102 -23.77 11.46 15.98
CA PHE A 102 -24.07 10.84 14.69
C PHE A 102 -22.87 10.08 14.15
N GLY A 103 -22.71 8.83 14.59
CA GLY A 103 -21.71 7.91 14.05
C GLY A 103 -22.12 7.29 12.71
N ASN A 104 -22.66 8.09 11.77
CA ASN A 104 -22.90 7.64 10.40
C ASN A 104 -22.58 8.76 9.41
N PHE A 105 -21.41 8.66 8.77
CA PHE A 105 -20.91 9.65 7.81
C PHE A 105 -20.89 9.06 6.39
N PRO A 106 -21.89 9.33 5.55
CA PRO A 106 -21.85 8.99 4.13
C PRO A 106 -21.19 10.12 3.31
N GLY A 107 -20.15 9.80 2.53
CA GLY A 107 -19.47 10.72 1.60
C GLY A 107 -20.31 10.97 0.35
N GLY A 108 -20.63 9.90 -0.37
CA GLY A 108 -21.48 9.94 -1.55
C GLY A 108 -20.67 9.70 -2.82
N ALA A 109 -20.86 10.52 -3.85
CA ALA A 109 -20.06 10.41 -5.06
C ALA A 109 -19.08 11.58 -5.12
N GLY A 110 -17.84 11.33 -5.49
CA GLY A 110 -16.77 12.31 -5.52
C GLY A 110 -15.70 11.98 -4.49
N ASN A 111 -14.68 12.83 -4.40
CA ASN A 111 -13.59 12.63 -3.46
C ASN A 111 -13.94 13.34 -2.15
N ASP A 112 -14.23 12.57 -1.11
CA ASP A 112 -14.71 13.05 0.17
C ASP A 112 -13.65 12.94 1.28
N PHE A 113 -13.78 13.82 2.28
CA PHE A 113 -12.99 13.75 3.51
C PHE A 113 -13.93 13.55 4.69
N LEU A 114 -13.85 12.37 5.32
CA LEU A 114 -14.74 11.93 6.40
C LEU A 114 -13.93 11.80 7.71
N PRO A 115 -13.87 12.87 8.54
CA PRO A 115 -13.27 12.77 9.86
C PRO A 115 -14.30 12.27 10.89
N GLY A 116 -13.98 11.13 11.52
CA GLY A 116 -14.69 10.57 12.66
C GLY A 116 -14.47 11.34 13.96
N THR A 117 -14.95 10.78 15.05
CA THR A 117 -15.05 11.35 16.39
C THR A 117 -14.15 10.59 17.37
N ASN A 118 -14.44 10.65 18.68
CA ASN A 118 -13.76 9.77 19.65
C ASN A 118 -14.69 8.62 20.11
N ASN A 119 -15.81 8.43 19.40
CA ASN A 119 -16.76 7.36 19.65
C ASN A 119 -16.75 6.43 18.45
N ALA A 120 -17.27 5.21 18.64
CA ALA A 120 -17.51 4.28 17.55
C ALA A 120 -18.34 4.91 16.43
N ASP A 121 -17.74 5.00 15.25
CA ASP A 121 -18.28 5.62 14.05
C ASP A 121 -18.50 4.59 12.93
N ILE A 122 -19.54 4.81 12.13
CA ILE A 122 -19.74 4.14 10.86
C ILE A 122 -19.48 5.15 9.75
N MET A 123 -18.55 4.86 8.85
CA MET A 123 -18.18 5.72 7.75
C MET A 123 -18.25 4.99 6.42
N ILE A 124 -18.84 5.64 5.42
CA ILE A 124 -19.04 5.06 4.08
C ILE A 124 -18.67 6.11 3.03
N GLY A 125 -17.55 5.93 2.34
CA GLY A 125 -17.11 6.81 1.25
C GLY A 125 -18.02 6.68 0.01
N ASN A 126 -18.22 5.44 -0.42
CA ASN A 126 -18.95 4.98 -1.61
C ASN A 126 -18.13 5.08 -2.90
N GLY A 127 -17.96 6.24 -3.52
CA GLY A 127 -17.23 6.27 -4.78
C GLY A 127 -16.57 7.59 -5.09
N GLY A 128 -15.37 7.50 -5.65
CA GLY A 128 -14.42 8.60 -5.73
C GLY A 128 -13.32 8.37 -4.69
N ALA A 129 -12.20 9.09 -4.83
CA ALA A 129 -11.01 8.81 -4.03
C ALA A 129 -11.15 9.50 -2.68
N ASP A 130 -11.51 8.73 -1.67
CA ASP A 130 -11.96 9.19 -0.36
C ASP A 130 -10.85 9.13 0.69
N THR A 131 -11.03 9.89 1.76
CA THR A 131 -10.18 9.80 2.95
C THR A 131 -11.04 9.70 4.20
N LEU A 132 -11.04 8.54 4.83
CA LEU A 132 -11.81 8.20 6.03
C LEU A 132 -10.86 8.10 7.23
N LEU A 133 -11.15 8.85 8.31
CA LEU A 133 -10.34 8.86 9.53
C LEU A 133 -11.19 8.49 10.75
N GLY A 134 -11.06 7.27 11.29
CA GLY A 134 -11.80 6.78 12.48
C GLY A 134 -11.63 7.70 13.70
N ASN A 135 -10.40 8.17 13.87
CA ASN A 135 -9.91 8.88 15.04
C ASN A 135 -9.92 7.98 16.27
N GLY A 136 -10.98 7.96 17.08
CA GLY A 136 -11.05 6.96 18.14
C GLY A 136 -12.45 6.42 18.35
N GLY A 137 -12.52 5.22 18.92
CA GLY A 137 -13.74 4.42 18.83
C GLY A 137 -13.42 3.01 18.38
N ASP A 138 -14.44 2.15 18.33
CA ASP A 138 -14.38 0.87 17.61
C ASP A 138 -15.17 1.13 16.33
N ASP A 139 -14.46 1.49 15.28
CA ASP A 139 -14.99 2.11 14.08
C ASP A 139 -15.19 1.10 12.96
N GLN A 140 -16.17 1.38 12.10
CA GLN A 140 -16.45 0.61 10.89
C GLN A 140 -16.33 1.53 9.68
N LEU A 141 -15.29 1.31 8.87
CA LEU A 141 -14.96 2.14 7.72
C LEU A 141 -15.11 1.32 6.44
N TRP A 142 -15.92 1.83 5.51
CA TRP A 142 -16.04 1.34 4.14
C TRP A 142 -15.67 2.46 3.17
N SER A 143 -14.50 2.43 2.55
CA SER A 143 -14.11 3.53 1.65
C SER A 143 -14.83 3.42 0.30
N GLY A 144 -14.89 2.24 -0.29
CA GLY A 144 -15.87 1.93 -1.34
C GLY A 144 -15.24 1.66 -2.70
N SER A 145 -15.20 2.65 -3.58
CA SER A 145 -14.75 2.48 -4.96
C SER A 145 -13.72 3.53 -5.33
N THR A 146 -12.73 3.10 -6.12
CA THR A 146 -11.52 3.83 -6.51
C THR A 146 -10.47 3.91 -5.40
N ASP A 147 -9.28 4.45 -5.73
CA ASP A 147 -8.13 4.47 -4.84
C ASP A 147 -8.36 5.38 -3.61
N ASP A 148 -8.50 4.77 -2.45
CA ASP A 148 -8.93 5.38 -1.21
C ASP A 148 -7.85 5.37 -0.11
N LYS A 149 -8.12 6.14 0.95
CA LYS A 149 -7.34 6.12 2.18
C LYS A 149 -8.26 5.96 3.39
N ALA A 150 -8.09 4.87 4.13
CA ALA A 150 -8.84 4.64 5.36
C ALA A 150 -7.87 4.44 6.53
N GLY A 151 -8.18 4.99 7.70
CA GLY A 151 -7.40 4.63 8.87
C GLY A 151 -7.94 5.12 10.20
N SER A 152 -7.45 4.49 11.27
CA SER A 152 -7.66 4.93 12.65
C SER A 152 -6.33 5.24 13.34
N PHE A 153 -6.39 6.05 14.40
CA PHE A 153 -5.20 6.57 15.08
C PHE A 153 -5.29 6.45 16.60
N ASP A 154 -6.15 5.57 17.10
CA ASP A 154 -6.28 5.32 18.53
C ASP A 154 -5.63 4.00 18.97
N THR A 155 -6.20 3.36 19.98
CA THR A 155 -5.71 2.14 20.63
C THR A 155 -6.76 1.03 20.70
N ILE A 156 -7.89 1.24 20.03
CA ILE A 156 -9.06 0.36 20.02
C ILE A 156 -9.05 -0.39 18.69
N GLY A 157 -9.64 -1.58 18.66
CA GLY A 157 -9.70 -2.37 17.43
C GLY A 157 -10.79 -1.84 16.50
N ASP A 158 -10.49 -1.82 15.20
CA ASP A 158 -11.37 -1.31 14.16
C ASP A 158 -11.64 -2.33 13.03
N LEU A 159 -12.70 -2.10 12.26
CA LEU A 159 -13.02 -2.83 11.03
C LEU A 159 -12.93 -1.89 9.82
N LEU A 160 -11.95 -2.12 8.95
CA LEU A 160 -11.72 -1.33 7.75
C LEU A 160 -11.81 -2.22 6.51
N ASP A 161 -12.62 -1.79 5.55
CA ASP A 161 -12.86 -2.45 4.27
C ASP A 161 -12.70 -1.40 3.16
N ALA A 162 -11.68 -1.58 2.32
CA ALA A 162 -11.28 -0.57 1.35
C ALA A 162 -12.14 -0.63 0.08
N GLY A 163 -12.55 -1.83 -0.32
CA GLY A 163 -13.51 -2.05 -1.39
C GLY A 163 -12.80 -2.27 -2.72
N SER A 164 -12.97 -1.39 -3.69
CA SER A 164 -12.28 -1.55 -4.98
C SER A 164 -11.39 -0.36 -5.23
N GLY A 165 -10.19 -0.56 -5.74
CA GLY A 165 -9.20 0.51 -5.83
C GLY A 165 -7.81 -0.01 -5.46
N ASN A 166 -6.80 0.84 -5.58
CA ASN A 166 -5.50 0.57 -4.99
C ASN A 166 -5.40 1.42 -3.73
N ASP A 167 -5.76 0.80 -2.60
CA ASP A 167 -6.10 1.51 -1.38
C ASP A 167 -4.96 1.53 -0.39
N GLN A 168 -4.99 2.52 0.51
CA GLN A 168 -4.08 2.60 1.64
C GLN A 168 -4.87 2.55 2.94
N VAL A 169 -4.71 1.45 3.68
CA VAL A 169 -5.45 1.19 4.91
C VAL A 169 -4.49 1.16 6.10
N TYR A 170 -4.83 1.88 7.16
CA TYR A 170 -4.05 1.95 8.40
C TYR A 170 -4.94 1.59 9.59
N GLY A 171 -4.74 0.43 10.21
CA GLY A 171 -5.48 -0.03 11.39
C GLY A 171 -5.29 0.92 12.56
N GLY A 172 -4.08 1.02 13.08
CA GLY A 172 -3.78 1.88 14.23
C GLY A 172 -3.19 1.05 15.36
N ALA A 173 -3.26 1.52 16.61
CA ALA A 173 -3.07 0.56 17.69
C ALA A 173 -4.43 -0.06 18.00
N GLY A 174 -4.47 -1.35 18.32
CA GLY A 174 -5.75 -2.06 18.37
C GLY A 174 -5.59 -3.50 17.92
N ASN A 175 -6.67 -4.26 17.93
CA ASN A 175 -6.69 -5.53 17.20
C ASN A 175 -7.62 -5.29 16.01
N ASP A 176 -7.03 -4.98 14.87
CA ASP A 176 -7.76 -4.47 13.73
C ASP A 176 -8.10 -5.58 12.73
N THR A 177 -9.17 -5.38 11.96
CA THR A 177 -9.50 -6.20 10.79
C THR A 177 -9.47 -5.32 9.56
N LEU A 178 -8.48 -5.54 8.69
CA LEU A 178 -8.26 -4.76 7.47
C LEU A 178 -8.54 -5.64 6.24
N ARG A 179 -9.33 -5.14 5.31
CA ARG A 179 -9.59 -5.78 4.02
C ARG A 179 -9.33 -4.82 2.86
N GLY A 180 -8.53 -5.24 1.89
CA GLY A 180 -8.30 -4.51 0.64
C GLY A 180 -9.43 -4.73 -0.37
N VAL A 181 -9.79 -6.01 -0.57
CA VAL A 181 -10.87 -6.50 -1.44
C VAL A 181 -10.47 -6.56 -2.92
N ASP A 182 -10.51 -5.47 -3.69
CA ASP A 182 -10.23 -5.48 -5.14
C ASP A 182 -9.19 -4.41 -5.52
N GLY A 183 -8.00 -4.82 -5.94
CA GLY A 183 -6.94 -3.99 -6.49
C GLY A 183 -5.63 -4.17 -5.72
N ASN A 184 -4.60 -3.37 -6.02
CA ASN A 184 -3.29 -3.55 -5.41
C ASN A 184 -3.18 -2.70 -4.14
N ASP A 185 -3.50 -3.29 -3.00
CA ASP A 185 -3.69 -2.58 -1.75
C ASP A 185 -2.44 -2.55 -0.88
N THR A 186 -2.38 -1.55 0.01
CA THR A 186 -1.39 -1.49 1.08
C THR A 186 -2.10 -1.44 2.43
N LEU A 187 -2.04 -2.55 3.17
CA LEU A 187 -2.69 -2.69 4.48
C LEU A 187 -1.64 -2.65 5.59
N THR A 188 -1.78 -1.73 6.54
CA THR A 188 -0.87 -1.56 7.68
C THR A 188 -1.65 -1.68 9.00
N GLY A 189 -1.46 -2.79 9.73
CA GLY A 189 -2.06 -3.00 11.06
C GLY A 189 -1.51 -2.04 12.11
N ASN A 190 -0.18 -1.93 12.19
CA ASN A 190 0.58 -1.25 13.26
C ASN A 190 0.65 -2.05 14.57
N ALA A 191 -0.09 -1.70 15.62
CA ALA A 191 0.19 -2.21 16.95
C ALA A 191 -0.96 -3.00 17.55
N GLY A 192 -0.81 -4.32 17.57
CA GLY A 192 -1.67 -5.26 18.26
C GLY A 192 -1.82 -6.53 17.44
N ASN A 193 -2.89 -7.28 17.64
CA ASN A 193 -3.09 -8.54 16.93
C ASN A 193 -4.08 -8.33 15.80
N ASP A 194 -3.55 -8.06 14.61
CA ASP A 194 -4.33 -7.62 13.46
C ASP A 194 -4.63 -8.78 12.51
N SER A 195 -5.76 -8.69 11.80
CA SER A 195 -6.13 -9.56 10.70
C SER A 195 -6.11 -8.76 9.41
N LEU A 196 -5.20 -9.08 8.49
CA LEU A 196 -5.03 -8.41 7.21
C LEU A 196 -5.42 -9.37 6.08
N ASP A 197 -6.34 -8.94 5.23
CA ASP A 197 -6.81 -9.67 4.04
C ASP A 197 -6.65 -8.77 2.80
N GLY A 198 -5.68 -9.08 1.95
CA GLY A 198 -5.38 -8.31 0.73
C GLY A 198 -6.57 -8.34 -0.23
N GLY A 199 -6.93 -9.52 -0.71
CA GLY A 199 -8.08 -9.71 -1.59
C GLY A 199 -7.62 -10.08 -3.00
N ASN A 200 -8.13 -9.41 -4.02
CA ASN A 200 -7.68 -9.60 -5.39
C ASN A 200 -6.67 -8.51 -5.75
N GLY A 201 -5.53 -8.84 -6.34
CA GLY A 201 -4.50 -7.88 -6.71
C GLY A 201 -3.15 -8.28 -6.13
N ASP A 202 -2.12 -7.48 -6.43
CA ASP A 202 -0.78 -7.67 -5.85
C ASP A 202 -0.65 -6.79 -4.62
N ASP A 203 -0.85 -7.36 -3.43
CA ASP A 203 -1.00 -6.62 -2.18
C ASP A 203 0.28 -6.50 -1.34
N ILE A 204 0.35 -5.44 -0.54
CA ILE A 204 1.38 -5.21 0.47
C ILE A 204 0.74 -5.22 1.86
N LEU A 205 1.14 -6.19 2.69
CA LEU A 205 0.60 -6.39 4.03
C LEU A 205 1.67 -6.15 5.10
N ILE A 206 1.41 -5.23 6.02
CA ILE A 206 2.31 -4.82 7.10
C ILE A 206 1.58 -4.95 8.43
N GLY A 207 1.71 -6.09 9.11
CA GLY A 207 1.02 -6.29 10.39
C GLY A 207 1.60 -5.48 11.56
N GLY A 208 2.87 -5.09 11.48
CA GLY A 208 3.52 -4.37 12.58
C GLY A 208 3.78 -5.25 13.82
N SER A 209 3.63 -4.69 15.02
CA SER A 209 3.93 -5.38 16.27
C SER A 209 2.74 -6.17 16.79
N GLY A 210 2.96 -7.39 17.29
CA GLY A 210 1.93 -8.26 17.84
C GLY A 210 1.87 -9.58 17.10
N SER A 211 0.76 -10.30 17.23
CA SER A 211 0.53 -11.60 16.58
C SER A 211 -0.55 -11.45 15.52
N ASN A 212 -0.12 -11.32 14.27
CA ASN A 212 -1.01 -10.98 13.16
C ASN A 212 -1.37 -12.19 12.30
N VAL A 213 -2.49 -12.10 11.61
CA VAL A 213 -2.93 -13.05 10.60
C VAL A 213 -2.95 -12.36 9.24
N PHE A 214 -2.38 -13.01 8.23
CA PHE A 214 -2.28 -12.49 6.88
C PHE A 214 -2.92 -13.46 5.89
N SER A 215 -3.78 -12.92 5.05
CA SER A 215 -4.33 -13.52 3.83
C SER A 215 -3.93 -12.60 2.68
N GLY A 216 -3.20 -13.12 1.69
CA GLY A 216 -2.85 -12.36 0.48
C GLY A 216 -4.04 -12.31 -0.46
N GLY A 217 -4.57 -13.49 -0.77
CA GLY A 217 -5.69 -13.68 -1.67
C GLY A 217 -5.22 -14.07 -3.07
N ALA A 218 -5.54 -13.28 -4.07
CA ALA A 218 -5.30 -13.59 -5.46
C ALA A 218 -4.35 -12.57 -6.10
N GLY A 219 -3.10 -12.94 -6.30
CA GLY A 219 -2.11 -12.12 -6.99
C GLY A 219 -0.72 -12.53 -6.56
N LEU A 220 0.22 -11.60 -6.56
CA LEU A 220 1.54 -11.77 -5.96
C LEU A 220 1.67 -10.90 -4.71
N ASP A 221 1.40 -11.50 -3.57
CA ASP A 221 1.24 -10.79 -2.31
C ASP A 221 2.51 -10.78 -1.46
N LYS A 222 2.74 -9.66 -0.76
CA LYS A 222 3.94 -9.41 0.03
C LYS A 222 3.59 -9.05 1.47
N ALA A 223 3.99 -9.90 2.41
CA ALA A 223 4.04 -9.53 3.82
C ALA A 223 5.40 -8.93 4.17
N ILE A 224 5.42 -7.71 4.73
CA ILE A 224 6.65 -6.99 5.09
C ILE A 224 6.81 -7.01 6.61
N PHE A 225 8.00 -7.41 7.06
CA PHE A 225 8.41 -7.37 8.46
C PHE A 225 9.62 -6.47 8.63
N ALA A 226 9.50 -5.45 9.47
CA ALA A 226 10.61 -4.55 9.79
C ALA A 226 11.67 -5.30 10.61
N GLY A 227 12.94 -5.17 10.23
CA GLY A 227 14.06 -5.91 10.80
C GLY A 227 14.74 -6.83 9.79
N THR A 228 15.85 -7.44 10.20
CA THR A 228 16.61 -8.33 9.33
C THR A 228 16.05 -9.75 9.37
N ARG A 229 16.21 -10.54 8.31
CA ARG A 229 15.76 -11.94 8.24
C ARG A 229 16.25 -12.76 9.43
N GLY A 230 17.46 -12.49 9.93
CA GLY A 230 18.06 -13.17 11.09
C GLY A 230 17.31 -12.96 12.41
N ASP A 231 16.49 -11.91 12.53
CA ASP A 231 15.71 -11.59 13.73
C ASP A 231 14.43 -12.44 13.86
N PHE A 232 14.12 -13.24 12.84
CA PHE A 232 12.88 -14.00 12.73
C PHE A 232 13.11 -15.51 12.60
N THR A 233 12.28 -16.27 13.32
CA THR A 233 12.13 -17.71 13.09
C THR A 233 10.97 -17.94 12.14
N ILE A 234 11.23 -18.66 11.04
CA ILE A 234 10.21 -19.04 10.07
C ILE A 234 9.92 -20.53 10.20
N ALA A 235 8.64 -20.88 10.29
CA ALA A 235 8.17 -22.26 10.33
C ALA A 235 7.08 -22.47 9.28
N LEU A 236 7.21 -23.50 8.47
CA LEU A 236 6.19 -23.89 7.50
C LEU A 236 5.37 -25.04 8.06
N LYS A 237 4.04 -24.92 7.99
CA LYS A 237 3.14 -25.99 8.42
C LYS A 237 1.86 -25.97 7.60
N ASP A 238 1.54 -27.10 6.98
CA ASP A 238 0.29 -27.32 6.26
C ASP A 238 -0.03 -26.24 5.20
N GLY A 239 1.01 -25.67 4.56
CA GLY A 239 0.89 -24.60 3.55
C GLY A 239 0.91 -23.19 4.12
N SER A 240 0.78 -23.01 5.44
CA SER A 240 0.92 -21.72 6.11
C SER A 240 2.36 -21.42 6.52
N VAL A 241 2.72 -20.14 6.49
CA VAL A 241 4.00 -19.62 6.96
C VAL A 241 3.81 -18.99 8.35
N GLY A 242 4.48 -19.52 9.36
CA GLY A 242 4.60 -18.91 10.68
C GLY A 242 5.86 -18.05 10.76
N VAL A 243 5.73 -16.77 11.07
CA VAL A 243 6.85 -15.83 11.26
C VAL A 243 6.85 -15.33 12.71
N THR A 244 7.84 -15.76 13.48
CA THR A 244 7.96 -15.39 14.90
C THR A 244 9.15 -14.46 15.10
N SER A 245 8.92 -13.29 15.70
CA SER A 245 9.99 -12.35 16.02
C SER A 245 10.73 -12.75 17.31
N ALA A 246 12.00 -12.38 17.44
CA ALA A 246 12.76 -12.56 18.68
C ALA A 246 12.17 -11.77 19.88
N ALA A 247 11.44 -10.68 19.62
CA ALA A 247 10.81 -9.85 20.64
C ALA A 247 9.46 -10.41 21.15
N GLY A 248 8.98 -11.51 20.57
CA GLY A 248 7.63 -12.01 20.78
C GLY A 248 6.63 -11.45 19.75
N GLY A 249 5.57 -12.21 19.47
CA GLY A 249 4.66 -11.97 18.35
C GLY A 249 4.76 -13.13 17.36
N VAL A 250 3.66 -13.86 17.19
CA VAL A 250 3.57 -15.01 16.29
C VAL A 250 2.63 -14.63 15.15
N ASN A 251 3.20 -14.45 13.98
CA ASN A 251 2.45 -14.11 12.78
C ASN A 251 2.15 -15.37 11.99
N THR A 252 0.92 -15.47 11.48
CA THR A 252 0.49 -16.59 10.63
C THR A 252 0.07 -16.03 9.28
N LEU A 253 0.75 -16.46 8.23
CA LEU A 253 0.41 -16.15 6.86
C LEU A 253 -0.15 -17.42 6.25
N ASP A 254 -1.29 -17.34 5.59
CA ASP A 254 -1.83 -18.49 4.89
C ASP A 254 -1.04 -18.79 3.59
N ALA A 255 -1.53 -19.76 2.82
CA ALA A 255 -0.85 -20.21 1.60
C ALA A 255 -0.96 -19.20 0.43
N THR A 256 -1.73 -18.13 0.59
CA THR A 256 -1.93 -17.10 -0.44
C THR A 256 -0.99 -15.92 -0.29
N VAL A 257 -0.08 -15.93 0.70
CA VAL A 257 1.00 -14.94 0.74
C VAL A 257 2.26 -15.53 0.12
N GLU A 258 2.61 -15.05 -1.07
CA GLU A 258 3.73 -15.60 -1.83
C GLU A 258 5.09 -15.12 -1.33
N ARG A 259 5.17 -13.92 -0.74
CA ARG A 259 6.45 -13.30 -0.40
C ARG A 259 6.47 -12.77 1.02
N VAL A 260 7.56 -13.06 1.72
CA VAL A 260 7.88 -12.46 3.01
C VAL A 260 9.14 -11.63 2.87
N VAL A 261 9.05 -10.34 3.15
CA VAL A 261 10.12 -9.36 2.91
C VAL A 261 10.64 -8.83 4.25
N PHE A 262 11.96 -8.80 4.38
CA PHE A 262 12.72 -8.22 5.48
C PHE A 262 13.60 -7.08 4.95
N ASP A 263 14.28 -6.36 5.85
CA ASP A 263 15.12 -5.21 5.48
C ASP A 263 16.35 -5.60 4.63
N ASP A 264 16.85 -6.84 4.78
CA ASP A 264 18.08 -7.33 4.14
C ASP A 264 17.85 -8.45 3.09
N SER A 265 16.78 -9.23 3.22
CA SER A 265 16.44 -10.29 2.27
C SER A 265 14.93 -10.55 2.19
N ALA A 266 14.51 -11.40 1.27
CA ALA A 266 13.15 -11.86 1.13
C ALA A 266 13.10 -13.38 0.95
N MET A 267 11.99 -13.98 1.38
CA MET A 267 11.64 -15.38 1.19
C MET A 267 10.48 -15.46 0.20
N ALA A 268 10.65 -16.25 -0.85
CA ALA A 268 9.62 -16.52 -1.85
C ALA A 268 9.03 -17.92 -1.72
N TYR A 269 7.71 -18.01 -1.60
CA TYR A 269 6.93 -19.24 -1.47
C TYR A 269 6.14 -19.59 -2.73
N ASP A 270 6.14 -18.71 -3.75
CA ASP A 270 5.65 -18.99 -5.11
C ASP A 270 6.61 -19.93 -5.88
N ILE A 271 6.82 -21.14 -5.35
CA ILE A 271 7.69 -22.17 -5.94
C ILE A 271 7.23 -22.62 -7.34
N ASN A 272 6.00 -22.32 -7.72
CA ASN A 272 5.46 -22.52 -9.07
C ASN A 272 5.25 -21.21 -9.84
N GLY A 273 5.37 -20.06 -9.17
CA GLY A 273 5.31 -18.74 -9.76
C GLY A 273 6.66 -18.29 -10.31
N ASN A 274 6.88 -16.98 -10.35
CA ASN A 274 8.04 -16.39 -10.96
C ASN A 274 9.34 -16.79 -10.25
N ALA A 275 9.38 -16.80 -8.91
CA ALA A 275 10.59 -17.17 -8.17
C ALA A 275 11.00 -18.60 -8.43
N GLY A 276 10.05 -19.54 -8.35
CA GLY A 276 10.33 -20.94 -8.57
C GLY A 276 10.79 -21.26 -9.98
N LYS A 277 10.13 -20.69 -10.99
CA LYS A 277 10.55 -20.80 -12.40
C LYS A 277 11.95 -20.23 -12.61
N MET A 278 12.22 -19.06 -12.04
CA MET A 278 13.51 -18.41 -12.18
C MET A 278 14.63 -19.20 -11.50
N PHE A 279 14.37 -19.78 -10.32
CA PHE A 279 15.31 -20.67 -9.65
C PHE A 279 15.66 -21.89 -10.52
N ARG A 280 14.64 -22.55 -11.06
CA ARG A 280 14.82 -23.73 -11.94
C ARG A 280 15.57 -23.39 -13.21
N LEU A 281 15.24 -22.27 -13.86
CA LEU A 281 15.93 -21.78 -15.05
C LEU A 281 17.39 -21.44 -14.75
N TYR A 282 17.67 -20.77 -13.62
CA TYR A 282 19.03 -20.46 -13.19
C TYR A 282 19.85 -21.75 -13.02
N GLN A 283 19.32 -22.73 -12.31
CA GLN A 283 20.01 -24.00 -12.07
C GLN A 283 20.20 -24.80 -13.37
N ALA A 284 19.18 -24.87 -14.23
CA ALA A 284 19.29 -25.50 -15.54
C ALA A 284 20.36 -24.84 -16.43
N ALA A 285 20.50 -23.52 -16.33
CA ALA A 285 21.46 -22.77 -17.11
C ALA A 285 22.91 -22.95 -16.60
N LEU A 286 23.12 -22.74 -15.30
CA LEU A 286 24.46 -22.61 -14.73
C LEU A 286 24.92 -23.83 -13.93
N ASP A 287 24.04 -24.81 -13.68
CA ASP A 287 24.34 -26.05 -12.95
C ASP A 287 25.07 -25.77 -11.63
N ARG A 288 24.43 -24.90 -10.84
CA ARG A 288 24.79 -24.58 -9.46
C ARG A 288 23.60 -23.97 -8.75
N ALA A 289 23.68 -23.92 -7.42
CA ALA A 289 22.75 -23.13 -6.64
C ALA A 289 22.85 -21.64 -7.03
N PRO A 290 21.73 -20.93 -7.16
CA PRO A 290 21.74 -19.48 -7.38
C PRO A 290 22.36 -18.74 -6.19
N ASP A 291 23.08 -17.65 -6.47
CA ASP A 291 23.44 -16.70 -5.43
C ASP A 291 22.23 -15.78 -5.14
N VAL A 292 22.02 -15.43 -3.88
CA VAL A 292 20.80 -14.73 -3.44
C VAL A 292 20.60 -13.37 -4.12
N SER A 293 21.69 -12.65 -4.45
CA SER A 293 21.63 -11.34 -5.10
C SER A 293 21.36 -11.45 -6.60
N GLY A 294 22.07 -12.32 -7.30
CA GLY A 294 21.85 -12.62 -8.71
C GLY A 294 20.46 -13.18 -8.95
N LEU A 295 20.00 -14.10 -8.09
CA LEU A 295 18.63 -14.60 -8.15
C LEU A 295 17.61 -13.47 -8.00
N GLY A 296 17.83 -12.55 -7.06
CA GLY A 296 16.95 -11.40 -6.87
C GLY A 296 16.87 -10.44 -8.06
N PHE A 297 17.98 -10.25 -8.79
CA PHE A 297 17.98 -9.52 -10.06
C PHE A 297 17.05 -10.17 -11.08
N TRP A 298 17.15 -11.49 -11.25
CA TRP A 298 16.36 -12.23 -12.22
C TRP A 298 14.88 -12.32 -11.83
N ILE A 299 14.59 -12.56 -10.55
CA ILE A 299 13.22 -12.54 -10.00
C ILE A 299 12.57 -11.17 -10.24
N SER A 300 13.27 -10.07 -9.95
CA SER A 300 12.78 -8.71 -10.21
C SER A 300 12.51 -8.46 -11.71
N GLY A 301 13.28 -9.09 -12.61
CA GLY A 301 12.99 -9.09 -14.05
C GLY A 301 11.69 -9.83 -14.38
N ALA A 302 11.51 -11.03 -13.86
CA ALA A 302 10.31 -11.85 -14.06
C ALA A 302 9.05 -11.18 -13.49
N ASP A 303 9.12 -10.62 -12.28
CA ASP A 303 8.01 -9.93 -11.61
C ASP A 303 7.56 -8.67 -12.37
N ARG A 304 8.44 -8.06 -13.17
CA ARG A 304 8.11 -6.95 -14.08
C ARG A 304 7.58 -7.40 -15.45
N GLY A 305 7.32 -8.70 -15.62
CA GLY A 305 6.78 -9.27 -16.85
C GLY A 305 7.80 -9.42 -17.98
N ALA A 306 9.09 -9.59 -17.67
CA ALA A 306 10.08 -9.92 -18.69
C ALA A 306 9.76 -11.28 -19.35
N GLU A 307 9.87 -11.34 -20.67
CA GLU A 307 9.73 -12.59 -21.44
C GLU A 307 10.78 -13.63 -21.00
N TRP A 308 10.36 -14.88 -20.82
CA TRP A 308 11.21 -15.94 -20.30
C TRP A 308 12.42 -16.25 -21.20
N GLU A 309 12.25 -16.18 -22.52
CA GLU A 309 13.36 -16.35 -23.46
C GLU A 309 14.38 -15.21 -23.35
N LYS A 310 13.95 -13.99 -23.02
CA LYS A 310 14.88 -12.87 -22.78
C LYS A 310 15.62 -13.02 -21.46
N LEU A 311 14.96 -13.53 -20.43
CA LEU A 311 15.63 -13.87 -19.17
C LEU A 311 16.68 -14.97 -19.43
N ALA A 312 16.32 -16.01 -20.17
CA ALA A 312 17.21 -17.10 -20.58
C ALA A 312 18.38 -16.60 -21.46
N GLU A 313 18.13 -15.67 -22.38
CA GLU A 313 19.16 -15.00 -23.19
C GLU A 313 20.22 -14.33 -22.31
N GLY A 314 19.79 -13.72 -21.22
CA GLY A 314 20.68 -13.13 -20.23
C GLY A 314 21.68 -14.12 -19.62
N PHE A 315 21.30 -15.40 -19.49
CA PHE A 315 22.21 -16.47 -19.09
C PHE A 315 23.10 -16.91 -20.24
N THR A 316 22.52 -17.22 -21.42
CA THR A 316 23.27 -17.79 -22.56
C THR A 316 24.30 -16.82 -23.14
N HIS A 317 24.14 -15.51 -22.93
CA HIS A 317 25.10 -14.48 -23.30
C HIS A 317 25.96 -13.97 -22.14
N SER A 318 25.83 -14.54 -20.94
CA SER A 318 26.62 -14.13 -19.79
C SER A 318 28.10 -14.53 -19.92
N ALA A 319 28.99 -13.75 -19.29
CA ALA A 319 30.40 -14.10 -19.21
C ALA A 319 30.64 -15.44 -18.49
N GLU A 320 29.80 -15.76 -17.50
CA GLU A 320 29.86 -17.03 -16.76
C GLU A 320 29.50 -18.22 -17.66
N TRP A 321 28.43 -18.10 -18.45
CA TRP A 321 28.06 -19.11 -19.43
C TRP A 321 29.18 -19.36 -20.43
N ASN A 322 29.75 -18.28 -20.99
CA ASN A 322 30.86 -18.37 -21.93
C ASN A 322 32.11 -19.00 -21.30
N ALA A 323 32.36 -18.75 -20.02
CA ALA A 323 33.46 -19.39 -19.30
C ALA A 323 33.21 -20.88 -19.04
N LYS A 324 31.96 -21.28 -18.77
CA LYS A 324 31.61 -22.69 -18.45
C LYS A 324 31.46 -23.55 -19.70
N TYR A 325 30.87 -23.02 -20.77
CA TYR A 325 30.48 -23.80 -21.95
C TYR A 325 31.14 -23.34 -23.27
N GLY A 326 31.82 -22.19 -23.27
CA GLY A 326 32.48 -21.62 -24.44
C GLY A 326 31.57 -20.71 -25.27
N GLU A 327 32.13 -19.57 -25.70
CA GLU A 327 31.43 -18.50 -26.44
C GLU A 327 30.78 -18.94 -27.76
N ASN A 328 31.21 -20.07 -28.35
CA ASN A 328 30.69 -20.61 -29.60
C ASN A 328 30.41 -22.12 -29.48
N SER A 329 29.81 -22.56 -28.37
CA SER A 329 29.46 -23.97 -28.20
C SER A 329 28.60 -24.48 -29.36
N SER A 330 28.92 -25.66 -29.89
CA SER A 330 28.08 -26.32 -30.91
C SER A 330 26.67 -26.61 -30.36
N ASN A 331 25.70 -26.86 -31.25
CA ASN A 331 24.37 -27.29 -30.83
C ASN A 331 24.43 -28.65 -30.09
N GLU A 332 25.35 -29.54 -30.46
CA GLU A 332 25.57 -30.80 -29.71
C GLU A 332 26.07 -30.54 -28.29
N SER A 333 27.06 -29.67 -28.13
CA SER A 333 27.63 -29.33 -26.82
C SER A 333 26.59 -28.63 -25.94
N PHE A 334 25.86 -27.66 -26.50
CA PHE A 334 24.77 -26.97 -25.81
C PHE A 334 23.74 -27.97 -25.27
N LEU A 335 23.24 -28.85 -26.16
CA LEU A 335 22.21 -29.81 -25.80
C LEU A 335 22.72 -30.83 -24.77
N THR A 336 23.96 -31.30 -24.91
CA THR A 336 24.57 -32.22 -23.95
C THR A 336 24.63 -31.61 -22.55
N ASN A 337 25.04 -30.34 -22.44
CA ASN A 337 25.07 -29.64 -21.17
C ASN A 337 23.66 -29.49 -20.58
N LEU A 338 22.67 -29.17 -21.40
CA LEU A 338 21.29 -29.01 -20.94
C LEU A 338 20.69 -30.32 -20.37
N TYR A 339 20.98 -31.46 -21.00
CA TYR A 339 20.61 -32.78 -20.48
C TYR A 339 21.26 -33.06 -19.11
N GLN A 340 22.52 -32.71 -18.93
CA GLN A 340 23.21 -32.89 -17.65
C GLN A 340 22.67 -31.94 -16.57
N ASN A 341 22.49 -30.67 -16.91
CA ASN A 341 22.15 -29.63 -15.93
C ASN A 341 20.70 -29.66 -15.48
N ALA A 342 19.77 -29.88 -16.42
CA ALA A 342 18.33 -29.79 -16.16
C ALA A 342 17.67 -31.16 -15.99
N LEU A 343 18.17 -32.19 -16.69
CA LEU A 343 17.60 -33.55 -16.61
C LEU A 343 18.43 -34.49 -15.74
N HIS A 344 19.64 -34.06 -15.35
CA HIS A 344 20.55 -34.82 -14.47
C HIS A 344 20.85 -36.23 -14.98
N ARG A 345 20.97 -36.37 -16.30
CA ARG A 345 21.23 -37.65 -16.97
C ARG A 345 21.94 -37.47 -18.29
N ASP A 346 22.53 -38.56 -18.76
CA ASP A 346 23.04 -38.64 -20.11
C ASP A 346 21.90 -38.57 -21.16
N PRO A 347 22.16 -37.98 -22.33
CA PRO A 347 21.18 -37.92 -23.38
C PRO A 347 20.80 -39.31 -23.92
N ASP A 348 19.50 -39.55 -24.04
CA ASP A 348 19.01 -40.70 -24.78
C ASP A 348 19.09 -40.45 -26.29
N ALA A 349 19.40 -41.49 -27.07
CA ALA A 349 19.68 -41.35 -28.50
C ALA A 349 18.52 -40.74 -29.30
N GLY A 350 17.27 -41.04 -28.91
CA GLY A 350 16.07 -40.57 -29.60
C GLY A 350 15.79 -39.09 -29.34
N GLY A 351 15.67 -38.71 -28.07
CA GLY A 351 15.43 -37.33 -27.65
C GLY A 351 16.55 -36.40 -28.05
N PHE A 352 17.81 -36.83 -27.89
CA PHE A 352 18.96 -36.01 -28.28
C PHE A 352 18.95 -35.70 -29.79
N SER A 353 18.70 -36.72 -30.62
CA SER A 353 18.63 -36.54 -32.09
C SER A 353 17.47 -35.64 -32.51
N PHE A 354 16.33 -35.71 -31.82
CA PHE A 354 15.17 -34.86 -32.07
C PHE A 354 15.49 -33.39 -31.78
N TRP A 355 16.00 -33.09 -30.59
CA TRP A 355 16.30 -31.72 -30.19
C TRP A 355 17.47 -31.11 -30.95
N LEU A 356 18.50 -31.90 -31.25
CA LEU A 356 19.61 -31.46 -32.08
C LEU A 356 19.13 -31.04 -33.48
N ARG A 357 18.21 -31.80 -34.08
CA ARG A 357 17.60 -31.42 -35.36
C ARG A 357 16.83 -30.11 -35.23
N ALA A 358 16.00 -29.96 -34.20
CA ALA A 358 15.24 -28.73 -33.97
C ALA A 358 16.16 -27.50 -33.88
N LEU A 359 17.24 -27.59 -33.08
CA LEU A 359 18.24 -26.51 -32.98
C LEU A 359 18.90 -26.19 -34.33
N ASN A 360 19.25 -27.21 -35.11
CA ASN A 360 19.85 -27.03 -36.44
C ASN A 360 18.86 -26.46 -37.48
N GLU A 361 17.55 -26.63 -37.27
CA GLU A 361 16.47 -26.07 -38.09
C GLU A 361 16.04 -24.65 -37.63
N GLY A 362 16.74 -24.07 -36.65
CA GLY A 362 16.54 -22.68 -36.21
C GLY A 362 15.71 -22.51 -34.93
N PHE A 363 15.45 -23.59 -34.19
CA PHE A 363 14.86 -23.49 -32.85
C PHE A 363 15.80 -22.74 -31.89
N SER A 364 15.26 -21.80 -31.11
CA SER A 364 16.05 -20.99 -30.18
C SER A 364 16.61 -21.84 -29.03
N ARG A 365 17.86 -21.55 -28.64
CA ARG A 365 18.52 -22.17 -27.48
C ARG A 365 17.88 -21.73 -26.18
N GLU A 366 17.49 -20.47 -26.10
CA GLU A 366 16.84 -19.83 -24.96
C GLU A 366 15.48 -20.46 -24.71
N HIS A 367 14.70 -20.63 -25.78
CA HIS A 367 13.40 -21.30 -25.70
C HIS A 367 13.54 -22.78 -25.26
N LEU A 368 14.56 -23.49 -25.77
CA LEU A 368 14.84 -24.86 -25.33
C LEU A 368 15.25 -24.94 -23.86
N LEU A 369 16.10 -24.00 -23.40
CA LEU A 369 16.53 -23.90 -22.01
C LEU A 369 15.32 -23.67 -21.08
N VAL A 370 14.41 -22.77 -21.44
CA VAL A 370 13.16 -22.56 -20.68
C VAL A 370 12.34 -23.84 -20.62
N GLN A 371 12.14 -24.54 -21.74
CA GLN A 371 11.38 -25.80 -21.76
C GLN A 371 12.00 -26.91 -20.88
N PHE A 372 13.33 -27.06 -20.92
CA PHE A 372 14.01 -28.06 -20.10
C PHE A 372 13.97 -27.70 -18.62
N SER A 373 14.09 -26.40 -18.30
CA SER A 373 13.99 -25.92 -16.92
C SER A 373 12.61 -26.19 -16.30
N GLU A 374 11.56 -26.19 -17.12
CA GLU A 374 10.19 -26.49 -16.69
C GLU A 374 9.76 -27.95 -16.92
N SER A 375 10.72 -28.83 -17.25
CA SER A 375 10.44 -30.26 -17.36
C SER A 375 10.13 -30.88 -15.99
N ALA A 376 9.27 -31.91 -15.98
CA ALA A 376 8.94 -32.65 -14.75
C ALA A 376 10.18 -33.27 -14.07
N GLU A 377 11.17 -33.68 -14.87
CA GLU A 377 12.46 -34.19 -14.37
C GLU A 377 13.21 -33.10 -13.59
N ASN A 378 13.35 -31.89 -14.14
CA ASN A 378 14.01 -30.79 -13.43
C ASN A 378 13.24 -30.38 -12.17
N HIS A 379 11.91 -30.24 -12.27
CA HIS A 379 11.05 -29.93 -11.12
C HIS A 379 11.26 -30.90 -9.96
N ALA A 380 11.27 -32.21 -10.24
CA ALA A 380 11.47 -33.25 -9.22
C ALA A 380 12.85 -33.18 -8.54
N GLN A 381 13.86 -32.68 -9.24
CA GLN A 381 15.23 -32.57 -8.72
C GLN A 381 15.39 -31.31 -7.86
N VAL A 382 14.74 -30.22 -8.24
CA VAL A 382 14.88 -28.93 -7.58
C VAL A 382 13.94 -28.77 -6.38
N ILE A 383 12.79 -29.45 -6.36
CA ILE A 383 11.72 -29.24 -5.37
C ILE A 383 12.24 -29.30 -3.91
N GLY A 384 13.15 -30.22 -3.60
CA GLY A 384 13.71 -30.34 -2.25
C GLY A 384 14.50 -29.12 -1.78
N SER A 385 15.04 -28.34 -2.71
CA SER A 385 15.83 -27.13 -2.44
C SER A 385 14.96 -25.88 -2.24
N ILE A 386 13.72 -25.89 -2.74
CA ILE A 386 12.85 -24.71 -2.76
C ILE A 386 11.57 -24.88 -1.93
N GLN A 387 11.22 -26.10 -1.51
CA GLN A 387 10.01 -26.41 -0.75
C GLN A 387 9.85 -25.61 0.56
N ASN A 388 10.95 -25.10 1.12
CA ASN A 388 10.95 -24.28 2.34
C ASN A 388 10.98 -22.77 2.07
N GLY A 389 10.70 -22.38 0.84
CA GLY A 389 10.88 -21.02 0.35
C GLY A 389 12.26 -20.78 -0.24
N ILE A 390 12.33 -19.79 -1.12
CA ILE A 390 13.52 -19.39 -1.86
C ILE A 390 14.01 -18.07 -1.29
N GLU A 391 15.18 -18.06 -0.66
CA GLU A 391 15.80 -16.82 -0.19
C GLU A 391 16.45 -16.06 -1.35
N TYR A 392 16.22 -14.75 -1.41
CA TYR A 392 16.84 -13.85 -2.37
C TYR A 392 16.97 -12.45 -1.79
N VAL A 393 17.82 -11.61 -2.40
CA VAL A 393 17.93 -10.19 -2.06
C VAL A 393 17.18 -9.40 -3.13
N PRO A 394 16.05 -8.73 -2.81
CA PRO A 394 15.31 -7.94 -3.79
C PRO A 394 16.19 -6.95 -4.53
N TYR A 395 16.09 -6.93 -5.85
CA TYR A 395 16.82 -5.99 -6.70
C TYR A 395 15.96 -4.78 -7.04
N ALA A 396 16.48 -3.59 -6.73
CA ALA A 396 15.80 -2.30 -6.88
C ALA A 396 15.63 -1.84 -8.33
#